data_AF-A0A194QRM8-F1
#
_entry.id   AF-A0A194QRM8-F1
#
_cell.length_a   1.000
_cell.length_b   1.000
_cell.length_c   1.000
_cell.angle_alpha   90.00
_cell.angle_beta   90.00
_cell.angle_gamma   90.00
#
_symmetry.space_group_name_H-M   'P 1'
#
loop_
_entity.id
_entity.type
_entity.pdbx_description
1 polymer ?
#
loop_
_entity_poly.entity_id
_entity_poly.type
_entity_poly.pdbx_seq_one_letter_code
_entity_poly.pdbx_strand_id
1 'polypeptide(L)'
;MDKQLHGIDASNIRYLEIKGERLKNISDDAFQSFAENHEIFVKITETSITTLPNKFMKHLGLVPQLGIDLSYNKIENLNPAIFYPNFTSWSHVATKLLSGGLILTGNPLRCECELNWLGAWLRRWFQENEAGTELRRAVRDAFCIDKNNRRVPLVQLRADEAECHASALSSDAQPNYTNILYMVIITICTLALR
;
A
#
# COMPACT_ATOMS: atom_id res chain seq x y z
N MET A 1 1.80 12.54 -12.94
CA MET A 1 2.67 13.68 -12.55
C MET A 1 4.04 13.39 -13.12
N ASP A 2 4.19 13.53 -14.44
CA ASP A 2 5.20 12.71 -15.11
C ASP A 2 6.57 13.37 -15.14
N LYS A 3 6.62 14.70 -15.16
CA LYS A 3 7.87 15.49 -15.18
C LYS A 3 7.81 16.79 -14.37
N GLN A 4 6.78 17.00 -13.55
CA GLN A 4 6.54 18.31 -12.90
C GLN A 4 7.60 18.68 -11.84
N LEU A 5 8.28 17.68 -11.27
CA LEU A 5 9.34 17.87 -10.29
C LEU A 5 10.71 17.44 -10.83
N HIS A 6 10.83 17.19 -12.14
CA HIS A 6 12.09 16.75 -12.73
C HIS A 6 13.04 17.94 -12.95
N GLY A 7 14.33 17.72 -12.68
CA GLY A 7 15.38 18.70 -12.95
C GLY A 7 15.48 19.84 -11.94
N ILE A 8 14.72 19.79 -10.84
CA ILE A 8 14.91 20.72 -9.71
C ILE A 8 16.06 20.24 -8.83
N ASP A 9 16.83 21.19 -8.28
CA ASP A 9 17.70 20.93 -7.13
C ASP A 9 16.85 20.99 -5.85
N ALA A 10 16.63 19.82 -5.25
CA ALA A 10 15.81 19.66 -4.06
C ALA A 10 16.60 19.18 -2.83
N SER A 11 17.93 19.25 -2.88
CA SER A 11 18.85 18.74 -1.83
C SER A 11 18.56 19.28 -0.42
N ASN A 12 18.03 20.50 -0.35
CA ASN A 12 17.70 21.19 0.90
C ASN A 12 16.19 21.23 1.22
N ILE A 13 15.34 20.63 0.39
CA ILE A 13 13.89 20.62 0.63
C ILE A 13 13.55 19.58 1.71
N ARG A 14 12.92 20.03 2.79
CA ARG A 14 12.47 19.16 3.90
C ARG A 14 10.96 18.93 3.94
N TYR A 15 10.18 19.74 3.24
CA TYR A 15 8.74 19.64 3.18
C TYR A 15 8.27 19.89 1.75
N LEU A 16 7.47 18.95 1.23
CA LEU A 16 6.86 19.05 -0.10
C LEU A 16 5.35 18.82 0.05
N GLU A 17 4.54 19.80 -0.33
CA GLU A 17 3.08 19.65 -0.37
C GLU A 17 2.57 19.77 -1.80
N ILE A 18 1.77 18.78 -2.21
CA ILE A 18 1.15 18.67 -3.52
C ILE A 18 -0.36 18.57 -3.31
N LYS A 19 -1.10 19.50 -3.92
CA LYS A 19 -2.56 19.55 -3.88
C LYS A 19 -3.17 19.72 -5.27
N GLY A 20 -4.44 19.37 -5.39
CA GLY A 20 -5.24 19.67 -6.57
C GLY A 20 -6.01 18.46 -7.10
N GLU A 21 -7.32 18.61 -7.20
CA GLU A 21 -8.25 17.54 -7.58
C GLU A 21 -7.99 16.94 -8.96
N ARG A 22 -7.29 17.66 -9.85
CA ARG A 22 -6.94 17.16 -11.19
C ARG A 22 -5.78 16.17 -11.19
N LEU A 23 -5.04 16.05 -10.08
CA LEU A 23 -3.99 15.05 -9.95
C LEU A 23 -4.61 13.68 -9.69
N LYS A 24 -4.50 12.77 -10.67
CA LYS A 24 -5.03 11.40 -10.61
C LYS A 24 -3.94 10.33 -10.54
N ASN A 25 -2.77 10.62 -11.11
CA ASN A 25 -1.67 9.67 -11.26
C ASN A 25 -0.35 10.31 -10.85
N ILE A 26 0.49 9.53 -10.17
CA ILE A 26 1.87 9.85 -9.81
C ILE A 26 2.79 8.96 -10.66
N SER A 27 3.84 9.53 -11.23
CA SER A 27 4.82 8.76 -12.03
C SER A 27 5.81 8.03 -11.12
N ASP A 28 6.33 6.89 -11.59
CA ASP A 28 7.35 6.07 -10.90
C ASP A 28 8.59 6.89 -10.50
N ASP A 29 8.97 7.89 -11.30
CA ASP A 29 10.17 8.72 -11.10
C ASP A 29 9.83 10.13 -10.61
N ALA A 30 8.61 10.35 -10.10
CA ALA A 30 8.15 11.67 -9.67
C ALA A 30 9.02 12.32 -8.59
N PHE A 31 9.66 11.53 -7.73
CA PHE A 31 10.43 12.01 -6.57
C PHE A 31 11.94 11.82 -6.72
N GLN A 32 12.45 11.63 -7.93
CA GLN A 32 13.88 11.39 -8.18
C GLN A 32 14.79 12.47 -7.59
N SER A 33 14.41 13.75 -7.69
CA SER A 33 15.22 14.87 -7.17
C SER A 33 15.40 14.87 -5.64
N PHE A 34 14.63 14.07 -4.89
CA PHE A 34 14.67 14.02 -3.43
C PHE A 34 15.44 12.81 -2.88
N ALA A 35 16.00 11.96 -3.74
CA ALA A 35 16.63 10.70 -3.36
C ALA A 35 17.82 10.84 -2.41
N GLU A 36 18.51 11.98 -2.44
CA GLU A 36 19.72 12.25 -1.64
C GLU A 36 19.42 13.05 -0.36
N ASN A 37 18.13 13.32 -0.08
CA ASN A 37 17.75 14.10 1.09
C ASN A 37 17.99 13.28 2.37
N HIS A 38 18.45 13.95 3.44
CA HIS A 38 18.60 13.30 4.74
C HIS A 38 17.25 13.09 5.45
N GLU A 39 16.34 14.03 5.25
CA GLU A 39 14.99 14.01 5.80
C GLU A 39 14.04 14.69 4.79
N ILE A 40 12.80 14.21 4.73
CA ILE A 40 11.71 14.88 4.00
C ILE A 40 10.34 14.44 4.50
N PHE A 41 9.40 15.37 4.55
CA PHE A 41 7.98 15.11 4.72
C PHE A 41 7.24 15.42 3.41
N VAL A 42 6.68 14.39 2.78
CA VAL A 42 5.93 14.49 1.52
C VAL A 42 4.44 14.41 1.82
N LYS A 43 3.72 15.49 1.53
CA LYS A 43 2.28 15.57 1.66
C LYS A 43 1.62 15.67 0.30
N ILE A 44 0.75 14.73 -0.01
CA ILE A 44 -0.08 14.71 -1.22
C ILE A 44 -1.52 14.65 -0.72
N THR A 45 -2.25 15.75 -0.78
CA THR A 45 -3.57 15.85 -0.16
C THR A 45 -4.56 16.58 -1.06
N GLU A 46 -5.86 16.36 -0.86
CA GLU A 46 -6.92 17.01 -1.65
C GLU A 46 -6.72 16.78 -3.16
N THR A 47 -6.39 15.54 -3.53
CA THR A 47 -6.23 15.11 -4.92
C THR A 47 -7.21 13.99 -5.26
N SER A 48 -7.23 13.56 -6.52
CA SER A 48 -8.07 12.46 -7.00
C SER A 48 -7.28 11.17 -7.23
N ILE A 49 -6.12 10.99 -6.57
CA ILE A 49 -5.38 9.73 -6.64
C ILE A 49 -6.16 8.60 -5.95
N THR A 50 -6.29 7.48 -6.64
CA THR A 50 -6.98 6.28 -6.15
C THR A 50 -6.01 5.15 -5.79
N THR A 51 -4.82 5.17 -6.38
CA THR A 51 -3.77 4.16 -6.18
C THR A 51 -2.40 4.84 -6.26
N LEU A 52 -1.43 4.33 -5.50
CA LEU A 52 -0.02 4.71 -5.67
C LEU A 52 0.65 3.82 -6.73
N PRO A 53 1.66 4.33 -7.46
CA PRO A 53 2.46 3.49 -8.34
C PRO A 53 3.30 2.49 -7.53
N ASN A 54 3.53 1.30 -8.08
CA ASN A 54 4.33 0.25 -7.43
C ASN A 54 5.77 0.71 -7.09
N LYS A 55 6.30 1.68 -7.83
CA LYS A 55 7.63 2.26 -7.60
C LYS A 55 7.60 3.59 -6.85
N PHE A 56 6.51 3.93 -6.16
CA PHE A 56 6.40 5.16 -5.37
C PHE A 56 7.58 5.36 -4.41
N MET A 57 8.03 4.29 -3.76
CA MET A 57 9.15 4.31 -2.81
C MET A 57 10.53 4.16 -3.46
N LYS A 58 10.64 4.05 -4.79
CA LYS A 58 11.93 3.84 -5.49
C LYS A 58 13.01 4.85 -5.09
N HIS A 59 12.62 6.12 -5.01
CA HIS A 59 13.51 7.23 -4.64
C HIS A 59 13.32 7.65 -3.19
N LEU A 60 12.06 7.75 -2.72
CA LEU A 60 11.75 8.15 -1.34
C LEU A 60 12.30 7.16 -0.30
N GLY A 61 12.35 5.87 -0.63
CA GLY A 61 12.86 4.83 0.25
C GLY A 61 14.36 4.91 0.53
N LEU A 62 15.09 5.77 -0.18
CA LEU A 62 16.51 6.06 0.07
C LEU A 62 16.70 7.13 1.15
N VAL A 63 15.66 7.89 1.48
CA VAL A 63 15.70 8.98 2.47
C VAL A 63 15.60 8.40 3.89
N PRO A 64 16.60 8.61 4.77
CA PRO A 64 16.64 8.00 6.10
C PRO A 64 15.48 8.40 7.03
N GLN A 65 15.02 9.64 6.95
CA GLN A 65 13.92 10.16 7.77
C GLN A 65 12.77 10.62 6.86
N LEU A 66 11.84 9.72 6.61
CA LEU A 66 10.72 9.97 5.70
C LEU A 66 9.41 10.07 6.47
N GLY A 67 8.60 11.07 6.13
CA GLY A 67 7.18 11.13 6.47
C GLY A 67 6.34 11.23 5.21
N ILE A 68 5.21 10.53 5.18
CA ILE A 68 4.29 10.56 4.05
C ILE A 68 2.87 10.84 4.55
N ASP A 69 2.27 11.90 4.04
CA ASP A 69 0.88 12.24 4.24
C ASP A 69 0.12 12.09 2.92
N LEU A 70 -0.79 11.13 2.86
CA LEU A 70 -1.70 10.89 1.73
C LEU A 70 -3.15 11.18 2.13
N SER A 71 -3.37 12.03 3.13
CA SER A 71 -4.71 12.34 3.63
C SER A 71 -5.60 12.99 2.58
N TYR A 72 -6.91 12.79 2.72
CA TYR A 72 -7.95 13.42 1.91
C TYR A 72 -7.80 13.20 0.39
N ASN A 73 -7.41 11.98 -0.01
CA ASN A 73 -7.43 11.54 -1.40
C ASN A 73 -8.57 10.54 -1.64
N LYS A 74 -8.47 9.72 -2.69
CA LYS A 74 -9.47 8.71 -3.08
C LYS A 74 -8.89 7.28 -3.02
N ILE A 75 -7.88 7.06 -2.17
CA ILE A 75 -7.18 5.78 -2.07
C ILE A 75 -8.10 4.73 -1.44
N GLU A 76 -8.27 3.60 -2.13
CA GLU A 76 -9.13 2.50 -1.65
C GLU A 76 -8.31 1.34 -1.06
N ASN A 77 -7.11 1.09 -1.57
CA ASN A 77 -6.21 0.04 -1.09
C ASN A 77 -4.76 0.53 -1.09
N LEU A 78 -3.88 -0.22 -0.43
CA LEU A 78 -2.46 0.10 -0.35
C LEU A 78 -1.63 -1.18 -0.36
N ASN A 79 -1.15 -1.57 -1.54
CA ASN A 79 -0.39 -2.80 -1.70
C ASN A 79 0.92 -2.76 -0.88
N PRO A 80 1.23 -3.78 -0.06
CA PRO A 80 2.46 -3.81 0.73
C PRO A 80 3.72 -3.74 -0.13
N ALA A 81 3.72 -4.25 -1.37
CA ALA A 81 4.88 -4.22 -2.26
C ALA A 81 5.38 -2.80 -2.56
N ILE A 82 4.51 -1.78 -2.45
CA ILE A 82 4.91 -0.37 -2.59
C ILE A 82 5.93 0.01 -1.51
N PHE A 83 5.69 -0.43 -0.28
CA PHE A 83 6.52 -0.15 0.89
C PHE A 83 7.45 -1.31 1.27
N TYR A 84 7.46 -2.41 0.50
CA TYR A 84 8.28 -3.60 0.72
C TYR A 84 8.70 -4.24 -0.62
N PRO A 85 9.39 -3.52 -1.53
CA PRO A 85 9.68 -4.04 -2.87
C PRO A 85 10.61 -5.27 -2.87
N ASN A 86 11.34 -5.53 -1.78
CA ASN A 86 12.15 -6.73 -1.57
C ASN A 86 11.92 -7.28 -0.14
N PHE A 87 10.99 -8.24 -0.01
CA PHE A 87 10.48 -8.81 1.25
C PHE A 87 11.52 -9.39 2.23
N THR A 88 12.80 -9.48 1.88
CA THR A 88 13.82 -10.22 2.62
C THR A 88 14.54 -9.45 3.73
N SER A 89 14.47 -8.11 3.76
CA SER A 89 15.16 -7.30 4.79
C SER A 89 14.43 -6.02 5.20
N TRP A 90 13.52 -5.51 4.37
CA TRP A 90 12.76 -4.28 4.66
C TRP A 90 11.64 -4.47 5.67
N SER A 91 11.11 -5.69 5.84
CA SER A 91 10.07 -6.00 6.84
C SER A 91 10.48 -5.57 8.26
N HIS A 92 11.77 -5.59 8.59
CA HIS A 92 12.30 -5.22 9.91
C HIS A 92 12.64 -3.74 10.08
N VAL A 93 12.73 -2.95 9.00
CA VAL A 93 13.25 -1.56 9.06
C VAL A 93 12.24 -0.52 8.55
N ALA A 94 11.25 -0.91 7.74
CA ALA A 94 10.34 0.04 7.09
C ALA A 94 9.56 0.93 8.07
N THR A 95 9.20 0.44 9.25
CA THR A 95 8.56 1.24 10.31
C THR A 95 9.48 2.33 10.86
N LYS A 96 10.80 2.12 10.85
CA LYS A 96 11.80 3.13 11.25
C LYS A 96 12.14 4.11 10.12
N LEU A 97 12.10 3.63 8.87
CA LEU A 97 12.29 4.47 7.69
C LEU A 97 11.19 5.54 7.59
N LEU A 98 9.95 5.16 7.84
CA LEU A 98 8.79 6.06 7.90
C LEU A 98 8.61 6.67 9.30
N SER A 99 9.69 7.13 9.94
CA SER A 99 9.64 7.73 11.28
C SER A 99 8.78 9.00 11.34
N GLY A 100 8.66 9.72 10.22
CA GLY A 100 7.73 10.85 10.03
C GLY A 100 6.26 10.42 9.87
N GLY A 101 5.97 9.13 9.91
CA GLY A 101 4.62 8.56 9.88
C GLY A 101 4.04 8.36 8.48
N LEU A 102 2.96 7.58 8.44
CA LEU A 102 2.11 7.38 7.26
C LEU A 102 0.68 7.82 7.61
N ILE A 103 0.25 8.96 7.07
CA ILE A 103 -1.07 9.54 7.33
C ILE A 103 -2.00 9.21 6.16
N LEU A 104 -3.13 8.59 6.45
CA LEU A 104 -4.09 8.08 5.44
C LEU A 104 -5.52 8.59 5.67
N THR A 105 -5.73 9.44 6.66
CA THR A 105 -7.05 9.93 7.08
C THR A 105 -7.81 10.57 5.91
N GLY A 106 -9.12 10.33 5.83
CA GLY A 106 -9.96 10.93 4.78
C GLY A 106 -9.94 10.20 3.43
N ASN A 107 -9.31 9.02 3.34
CA ASN A 107 -9.39 8.14 2.18
C ASN A 107 -10.54 7.11 2.31
N PRO A 108 -11.19 6.70 1.20
CA PRO A 108 -12.21 5.66 1.17
C PRO A 108 -11.62 4.23 1.21
N LEU A 109 -10.71 3.97 2.16
CA LEU A 109 -10.01 2.69 2.26
C LEU A 109 -11.00 1.52 2.46
N ARG A 110 -10.77 0.40 1.78
CA ARG A 110 -11.56 -0.84 1.91
C ARG A 110 -10.83 -1.83 2.79
N CYS A 111 -11.55 -2.43 3.74
CA CYS A 111 -10.98 -3.47 4.62
C CYS A 111 -10.85 -4.80 3.85
N GLU A 112 -9.96 -4.83 2.86
CA GLU A 112 -9.69 -5.97 2.00
C GLU A 112 -8.27 -6.51 2.25
N CYS A 113 -7.97 -7.63 1.60
CA CYS A 113 -6.72 -8.35 1.82
C CYS A 113 -5.48 -7.56 1.49
N GLU A 114 -5.54 -6.65 0.51
CA GLU A 114 -4.41 -5.79 0.17
C GLU A 114 -4.06 -4.78 1.28
N LEU A 115 -4.99 -4.52 2.22
CA LEU A 115 -4.80 -3.57 3.32
C LEU A 115 -4.46 -4.26 4.66
N ASN A 116 -4.51 -5.60 4.72
CA ASN A 116 -4.44 -6.36 5.96
C ASN A 116 -3.14 -6.16 6.76
N TRP A 117 -2.02 -5.93 6.05
CA TRP A 117 -0.69 -5.74 6.61
C TRP A 117 -0.60 -4.46 7.46
N LEU A 118 -1.41 -3.45 7.10
CA LEU A 118 -1.29 -2.09 7.61
C LEU A 118 -1.62 -2.00 9.10
N GLY A 119 -2.55 -2.84 9.60
CA GLY A 119 -2.85 -2.88 11.02
C GLY A 119 -1.67 -3.35 11.86
N ALA A 120 -0.99 -4.42 11.41
CA ALA A 120 0.23 -4.92 12.07
C ALA A 120 1.36 -3.89 11.99
N TRP A 121 1.52 -3.27 10.82
CA TRP A 121 2.49 -2.21 10.61
C TRP A 121 2.30 -1.02 11.55
N LEU A 122 1.08 -0.48 11.65
CA LEU A 122 0.77 0.67 12.51
C LEU A 122 1.06 0.37 13.99
N ARG A 123 0.65 -0.81 14.48
CA ARG A 123 0.91 -1.20 15.87
C ARG A 123 2.41 -1.23 16.17
N ARG A 124 3.21 -1.77 15.26
CA ARG A 124 4.67 -1.78 15.38
C ARG A 124 5.26 -0.38 15.27
N TRP A 125 4.79 0.43 14.33
CA TRP A 125 5.21 1.82 14.17
C TRP A 125 5.03 2.63 15.45
N PHE A 126 3.88 2.49 16.15
CA PHE A 126 3.60 3.17 17.42
C PHE A 126 4.49 2.74 18.59
N GLN A 127 5.09 1.54 18.51
CA GLN A 127 6.02 1.00 19.51
C GLN A 127 7.45 1.44 19.23
N GLU A 128 7.86 1.48 17.95
CA GLU A 128 9.25 1.72 17.56
C GLU A 128 9.59 3.21 17.34
N ASN A 129 8.59 4.07 17.13
CA ASN A 129 8.81 5.48 16.82
C ASN A 129 8.32 6.41 17.95
N GLU A 130 9.22 7.27 18.40
CA GLU A 130 8.97 8.33 19.38
C GLU A 130 8.35 9.58 18.73
N ALA A 131 7.22 9.40 18.04
CA ALA A 131 6.50 10.50 17.42
C ALA A 131 5.80 11.39 18.47
N GLY A 132 5.76 12.71 18.21
CA GLY A 132 4.99 13.67 19.01
C GLY A 132 3.49 13.34 19.04
N THR A 133 2.77 13.91 20.01
CA THR A 133 1.33 13.63 20.23
C THR A 133 0.46 13.95 19.02
N GLU A 134 0.79 15.00 18.29
CA GLU A 134 0.08 15.41 17.08
C GLU A 134 0.25 14.39 15.94
N LEU A 135 1.48 13.99 15.62
CA LEU A 135 1.74 13.00 14.58
C LEU A 135 1.12 11.64 14.94
N ARG A 136 1.23 11.22 16.21
CA ARG A 136 0.59 9.97 16.70
C ARG A 136 -0.93 10.01 16.54
N ARG A 137 -1.57 11.18 16.69
CA ARG A 137 -3.01 11.35 16.45
C ARG A 137 -3.31 11.23 14.96
N ALA A 138 -2.61 11.98 14.12
CA ALA A 138 -2.84 11.97 12.67
C ALA A 138 -2.68 10.58 12.04
N VAL A 139 -1.67 9.80 12.46
CA VAL A 139 -1.44 8.41 11.99
C VAL A 139 -2.55 7.46 12.49
N ARG A 140 -3.13 7.71 13.66
CA ARG A 140 -4.16 6.85 14.27
C ARG A 140 -5.55 7.04 13.65
N ASP A 141 -5.86 8.23 13.16
CA ASP A 141 -7.23 8.64 12.80
C ASP A 141 -7.76 7.97 11.52
N ALA A 142 -6.91 7.25 10.78
CA ALA A 142 -7.31 6.54 9.58
C ALA A 142 -8.14 5.27 9.88
N PHE A 143 -9.16 5.03 9.07
CA PHE A 143 -10.03 3.86 9.13
C PHE A 143 -10.24 3.28 7.74
N CYS A 144 -10.64 2.01 7.65
CA CYS A 144 -11.18 1.40 6.46
C CYS A 144 -12.68 1.12 6.62
N ILE A 145 -13.35 0.86 5.50
CA ILE A 145 -14.76 0.50 5.42
C ILE A 145 -14.84 -0.99 5.12
N ASP A 146 -15.51 -1.75 5.99
CA ASP A 146 -15.73 -3.19 5.80
C ASP A 146 -16.90 -3.49 4.84
N LYS A 147 -17.13 -4.78 4.57
CA LYS A 147 -18.23 -5.25 3.69
C LYS A 147 -19.62 -4.85 4.19
N ASN A 148 -19.76 -4.52 5.48
CA ASN A 148 -20.99 -4.09 6.13
C ASN A 148 -21.06 -2.56 6.28
N ASN A 149 -20.22 -1.79 5.57
CA ASN A 149 -20.09 -0.34 5.65
C ASN A 149 -19.70 0.21 7.04
N ARG A 150 -19.10 -0.62 7.89
CA ARG A 150 -18.63 -0.18 9.21
C ARG A 150 -17.24 0.41 9.08
N ARG A 151 -16.98 1.46 9.87
CA ARG A 151 -15.66 2.08 9.96
C ARG A 151 -14.81 1.29 10.96
N VAL A 152 -13.71 0.73 10.49
CA VAL A 152 -12.76 -0.03 11.29
C VAL A 152 -11.45 0.76 11.37
N PRO A 153 -11.02 1.21 12.57
CA PRO A 153 -9.73 1.89 12.71
C PRO A 153 -8.59 1.00 12.21
N LEU A 154 -7.69 1.54 11.39
CA LEU A 154 -6.65 0.72 10.74
C LEU A 154 -5.73 0.03 11.75
N VAL A 155 -5.40 0.70 12.87
CA VAL A 155 -4.59 0.11 13.94
C VAL A 155 -5.23 -1.12 14.60
N GLN A 156 -6.56 -1.24 14.51
CA GLN A 156 -7.33 -2.38 15.03
C GLN A 156 -7.54 -3.48 13.99
N LEU A 157 -7.16 -3.24 12.73
CA LEU A 157 -7.25 -4.25 11.68
C LEU A 157 -6.41 -5.46 12.07
N ARG A 158 -7.08 -6.60 12.21
CA ARG A 158 -6.47 -7.90 12.44
C ARG A 158 -6.53 -8.63 11.11
N ALA A 159 -5.37 -9.00 10.58
CA ALA A 159 -5.31 -9.86 9.42
C ALA A 159 -5.70 -11.26 9.88
N ASP A 160 -6.80 -11.79 9.36
CA ASP A 160 -7.01 -13.21 9.24
C ASP A 160 -6.31 -13.69 7.96
N GLU A 161 -5.02 -13.96 8.08
CA GLU A 161 -4.20 -14.47 6.97
C GLU A 161 -4.90 -15.65 6.25
N ALA A 162 -5.65 -16.48 6.98
CA ALA A 162 -6.47 -17.56 6.43
C ALA A 162 -7.59 -17.11 5.45
N GLU A 163 -8.35 -16.04 5.74
CA GLU A 163 -9.41 -15.56 4.84
C GLU A 163 -8.82 -14.92 3.57
N CYS A 164 -7.65 -14.29 3.71
CA CYS A 164 -6.97 -13.65 2.59
C CYS A 164 -6.21 -14.62 1.69
N HIS A 165 -5.59 -15.66 2.24
CA HIS A 165 -5.02 -16.74 1.44
C HIS A 165 -6.10 -17.57 0.72
N ALA A 166 -7.27 -17.79 1.34
CA ALA A 166 -8.39 -18.50 0.72
C ALA A 166 -8.99 -17.75 -0.49
N SER A 167 -9.02 -16.42 -0.44
CA SER A 167 -9.53 -15.57 -1.52
C SER A 167 -8.64 -15.60 -2.78
N ALA A 168 -7.31 -15.70 -2.59
CA ALA A 168 -6.35 -15.84 -3.68
C ALA A 168 -6.46 -17.22 -4.36
N LEU A 169 -6.53 -18.31 -3.58
CA LEU A 169 -6.68 -19.68 -4.10
C LEU A 169 -8.00 -19.91 -4.84
N SER A 170 -9.07 -19.25 -4.41
CA SER A 170 -10.40 -19.38 -5.05
C SER A 170 -10.50 -18.62 -6.38
N SER A 171 -9.70 -17.57 -6.58
CA SER A 171 -9.70 -16.79 -7.83
C SER A 171 -8.91 -17.48 -8.96
N ASP A 172 -7.88 -18.26 -8.60
CA ASP A 172 -7.11 -19.07 -9.57
C ASP A 172 -7.79 -20.39 -9.95
N ALA A 173 -8.88 -20.76 -9.27
CA ALA A 173 -9.67 -21.94 -9.59
C ALA A 173 -10.66 -21.67 -10.74
N GLN A 174 -10.15 -21.33 -11.93
CA GLN A 174 -10.95 -21.50 -13.15
C GLN A 174 -10.97 -23.00 -13.52
N PRO A 175 -12.12 -23.69 -13.50
CA PRO A 175 -12.19 -25.08 -13.91
C PRO A 175 -11.85 -25.17 -15.40
N ASN A 176 -10.72 -25.80 -15.71
CA ASN A 176 -10.34 -26.10 -17.09
C ASN A 176 -11.18 -27.31 -17.56
N TYR A 177 -12.42 -27.04 -17.99
CA TYR A 177 -13.42 -28.06 -18.38
C TYR A 177 -12.94 -29.04 -19.47
N THR A 178 -11.92 -28.65 -20.23
CA THR A 178 -11.25 -29.48 -21.23
C THR A 178 -10.60 -30.72 -20.59
N ASN A 179 -9.90 -30.59 -19.47
CA ASN A 179 -9.23 -31.73 -18.81
C ASN A 179 -10.21 -32.74 -18.22
N ILE A 180 -11.36 -32.27 -17.72
CA ILE A 180 -12.40 -33.16 -17.16
C ILE A 180 -13.02 -34.01 -18.27
N LEU A 181 -13.30 -33.42 -19.43
CA LEU A 181 -13.85 -34.16 -20.57
C LEU A 181 -12.86 -35.23 -21.09
N TYR A 182 -11.57 -34.89 -21.20
CA TYR A 182 -10.53 -35.86 -21.57
C TYR A 182 -10.41 -37.01 -20.57
N MET A 183 -10.44 -36.73 -19.28
CA MET A 183 -10.38 -37.75 -18.23
C MET A 183 -11.60 -38.68 -18.25
N VAL A 184 -12.79 -38.13 -18.50
CA VAL A 184 -14.05 -38.90 -18.64
C VAL A 184 -14.02 -39.77 -19.91
N ILE A 185 -13.53 -39.24 -21.03
CA ILE A 185 -13.41 -40.01 -22.28
C ILE A 185 -12.41 -41.16 -22.12
N ILE A 186 -11.25 -40.92 -21.49
CA ILE A 186 -10.23 -41.96 -21.26
C ILE A 186 -10.77 -43.05 -20.32
N THR A 187 -11.53 -42.68 -19.27
CA THR A 187 -12.13 -43.67 -18.37
C THR A 187 -13.24 -44.48 -19.05
N ILE A 188 -14.05 -43.86 -19.90
CA ILE A 188 -15.06 -44.59 -20.69
C ILE A 188 -14.39 -45.52 -21.71
N CYS A 189 -13.34 -45.07 -22.42
CA CYS A 189 -12.62 -45.91 -23.38
C CYS A 189 -11.93 -47.10 -22.71
N THR A 190 -11.32 -46.91 -21.52
CA THR A 190 -10.66 -48.01 -20.79
C THR A 190 -11.64 -49.02 -20.22
N LEU A 191 -12.87 -48.59 -19.88
CA LEU A 191 -13.95 -49.49 -19.46
C LEU A 191 -14.61 -50.24 -20.62
N ALA A 192 -14.63 -49.66 -21.83
CA ALA A 192 -15.19 -50.29 -23.03
C ALA A 192 -14.22 -51.27 -23.75
N LEU A 193 -12.94 -51.26 -23.38
CA LEU A 193 -11.88 -52.14 -23.92
C LEU A 193 -11.56 -53.34 -23.00
N ARG A 194 -12.41 -53.60 -21.99
CA ARG A 194 -12.42 -54.83 -21.17
C ARG A 194 -13.63 -55.67 -21.50
#